data_AF-A0A1F8L8Q5-F1
#
_entry.id   AF-A0A1F8L8Q5-F1
#
_cell.length_a   1.000
_cell.length_b   1.000
_cell.length_c   1.000
_cell.angle_alpha   90.00
_cell.angle_beta   90.00
_cell.angle_gamma   90.00
#
_symmetry.space_group_name_H-M   'P 1'
#
loop_
_entity.id
_entity.type
_entity.pdbx_description
1 polymer ?
#
loop_
_entity_poly.entity_id
_entity_poly.type
_entity_poly.pdbx_seq_one_letter_code
_entity_poly.pdbx_strand_id
1 'polypeptide(L)' 'MTGGRPPAKPPVEEPFKHVIDQYRHRAQEVTCTCGWRGSSASTDGFNSEWKAHLAANRGGARR' A
#
# COMPACT_ATOMS: atom_id res chain seq x y z
N MET A 1 -17.17 -24.11 -36.68
CA MET A 1 -15.76 -23.71 -36.51
C MET A 1 -15.69 -22.81 -35.30
N THR A 2 -15.15 -23.34 -34.22
CA THR A 2 -15.12 -22.80 -32.85
C THR A 2 -14.11 -21.66 -32.77
N GLY A 3 -14.53 -20.49 -32.29
CA GLY A 3 -13.66 -19.34 -32.02
C GLY A 3 -13.99 -18.69 -30.68
N GLY A 4 -14.07 -19.50 -29.62
CA GLY A 4 -14.25 -19.00 -28.26
C GLY A 4 -13.01 -18.23 -27.82
N ARG A 5 -13.10 -16.91 -27.78
CA ARG A 5 -12.06 -16.04 -27.22
C ARG A 5 -11.96 -16.34 -25.72
N PRO A 6 -10.77 -16.70 -25.19
CA PRO A 6 -10.65 -16.99 -23.77
C PRO A 6 -10.99 -15.73 -22.96
N PRO A 7 -11.72 -15.85 -21.84
CA PRO A 7 -12.01 -14.72 -20.98
C PRO A 7 -10.69 -14.14 -20.45
N ALA A 8 -10.53 -12.82 -20.56
CA ALA A 8 -9.44 -12.11 -19.93
C ALA A 8 -9.48 -12.42 -18.44
N LYS A 9 -8.38 -13.01 -17.93
CA LYS A 9 -8.23 -13.30 -16.51
C LYS A 9 -8.42 -11.98 -15.74
N PRO A 10 -9.19 -11.96 -14.63
CA PRO A 10 -9.25 -10.78 -13.78
C PRO A 10 -7.83 -10.42 -13.33
N PRO A 11 -7.51 -9.13 -13.15
CA PRO A 11 -6.23 -8.74 -12.57
C PRO A 11 -6.10 -9.50 -11.26
N VAL A 12 -5.09 -10.36 -11.18
CA VAL A 12 -4.71 -10.99 -9.92
C VAL A 12 -4.47 -9.84 -8.95
N GLU A 13 -5.36 -9.68 -7.98
CA GLU A 13 -5.19 -8.73 -6.89
C GLU A 13 -3.95 -9.19 -6.15
N GLU A 14 -2.80 -8.66 -6.56
CA GLU A 14 -1.53 -8.88 -5.88
C GLU A 14 -1.78 -8.61 -4.39
N PRO A 15 -1.24 -9.45 -3.48
CA PRO A 15 -1.47 -9.28 -2.05
C PRO A 15 -1.16 -7.84 -1.69
N PHE A 16 -2.18 -7.09 -1.25
CA PHE A 16 -2.17 -5.63 -1.15
C PHE A 16 -0.87 -5.14 -0.52
N LYS A 17 0.10 -4.80 -1.37
CA LYS A 17 1.42 -4.39 -0.91
C LYS A 17 1.25 -2.97 -0.45
N HIS A 18 1.38 -2.75 0.86
CA HIS A 18 1.36 -1.41 1.44
C HIS A 18 2.61 -0.66 0.99
N VAL A 19 2.48 0.08 -0.12
CA VAL A 19 3.54 0.92 -0.70
C VAL A 19 3.03 2.34 -0.84
N ILE A 20 3.96 3.28 -0.88
CA ILE A 20 3.65 4.70 -1.07
C ILE A 20 3.25 4.90 -2.53
N ASP A 21 1.98 5.23 -2.76
CA ASP A 21 1.44 5.66 -4.05
C ASP A 21 1.85 7.11 -4.34
N GLN A 22 1.64 8.00 -3.36
CA GLN A 22 1.94 9.42 -3.49
C GLN A 22 2.70 9.94 -2.28
N TYR A 23 3.75 10.72 -2.53
CA TYR A 23 4.55 11.35 -1.49
C TYR A 23 4.68 12.86 -1.69
N ARG A 24 4.21 13.65 -0.72
CA ARG A 24 4.30 15.11 -0.70
C ARG A 24 5.38 15.56 0.27
N HIS A 25 6.61 15.71 -0.22
CA HIS A 25 7.79 16.03 0.58
C HIS A 25 7.65 17.28 1.48
N ARG A 26 7.00 18.36 1.01
CA ARG A 26 6.84 19.60 1.81
C ARG A 26 5.97 19.43 3.06
N ALA A 27 4.92 18.61 2.96
CA ALA A 27 4.03 18.31 4.08
C ALA A 27 4.39 16.98 4.76
N GLN A 28 5.38 16.25 4.22
CA GLN A 28 5.72 14.88 4.61
C GLN A 28 4.49 13.95 4.58
N GLU A 29 3.53 14.21 3.71
CA GLU A 29 2.29 13.45 3.59
C GLU A 29 2.48 12.29 2.61
N VAL A 30 2.01 11.12 3.00
CA VAL A 30 2.10 9.84 2.30
C VAL A 30 0.70 9.31 2.05
N THR A 31 0.46 8.85 0.82
CA THR A 31 -0.71 8.05 0.47
C THR A 31 -0.26 6.62 0.20
N CYS A 32 -0.89 5.65 0.86
CA CYS A 32 -0.76 4.23 0.60
C CYS A 32 -1.62 3.84 -0.60
N THR A 33 -1.15 2.88 -1.39
CA THR A 33 -1.96 2.20 -2.43
C THR A 33 -3.25 1.55 -1.90
N CYS A 34 -3.29 1.26 -0.60
CA CYS A 34 -4.45 0.74 0.12
C CYS A 34 -5.51 1.81 0.46
N GLY A 35 -5.29 3.08 0.07
CA GLY A 35 -6.19 4.21 0.38
C GLY A 35 -5.91 4.91 1.71
N TRP A 36 -4.98 4.40 2.52
CA TRP A 36 -4.53 5.08 3.75
C TRP A 36 -3.76 6.36 3.43
N ARG A 37 -3.95 7.41 4.22
CA ARG A 37 -3.20 8.68 4.13
C ARG A 37 -2.69 9.06 5.51
N GLY A 38 -1.46 9.54 5.60
CA GLY A 38 -0.86 10.02 6.84
C GLY A 38 0.57 10.48 6.59
N SER A 39 1.30 10.85 7.64
CA SER A 39 2.61 11.47 7.47
C SER A 39 3.77 10.46 7.57
N SER A 40 4.78 10.61 6.70
CA SER A 40 6.12 10.03 6.92
C SER A 40 6.98 10.89 7.83
N ALA A 41 6.53 12.09 8.22
CA ALA A 41 7.26 12.92 9.18
C ALA A 41 7.45 12.13 10.48
N SER A 42 8.70 11.94 10.86
CA SER A 42 9.08 11.53 12.22
C SER A 42 9.58 12.78 12.92
N THR A 43 8.78 13.37 13.81
CA THR A 43 9.25 14.45 14.70
C THR A 43 10.31 13.95 15.70
N ASP A 44 10.23 12.67 16.07
CA ASP A 44 11.13 12.01 17.04
C ASP A 44 12.14 11.04 16.39
N GLY A 45 12.24 11.01 15.05
CA GLY A 45 13.10 10.09 14.29
C GLY A 45 12.68 8.60 14.34
N PHE A 46 11.78 8.21 15.24
CA PHE A 46 11.51 6.81 15.53
C PHE A 46 10.16 6.29 15.04
N ASN A 47 9.10 7.11 15.04
CA ASN A 47 7.73 6.66 14.75
C ASN A 47 6.99 7.65 13.84
N SER A 48 7.09 7.45 12.52
CA SER A 48 6.19 8.11 11.57
C SER A 48 4.87 7.34 11.50
N GLU A 49 3.76 8.03 11.22
CA GLU A 49 2.46 7.39 10.98
C GLU A 49 2.56 6.33 9.88
N TRP A 50 3.39 6.57 8.86
CA TRP A 50 3.70 5.58 7.82
C TRP A 50 4.33 4.29 8.37
N LYS A 51 5.27 4.38 9.33
CA LYS A 51 5.88 3.20 9.96
C LYS A 51 4.87 2.44 10.83
N ALA A 52 4.01 3.15 11.57
CA ALA A 52 2.93 2.54 12.35
C ALA A 52 1.94 1.81 11.43
N HIS A 53 1.57 2.42 10.31
CA HIS A 53 0.75 1.81 9.26
C HIS A 53 1.39 0.53 8.69
N LEU A 54 2.67 0.58 8.34
CA LEU A 54 3.39 -0.60 7.87
C LEU A 54 3.51 -1.69 8.94
N ALA A 55 3.70 -1.33 10.21
CA ALA A 55 3.79 -2.30 11.31
C ALA A 55 2.45 -2.99 11.57
N ALA A 56 1.35 -2.24 11.58
CA ALA A 56 -0.01 -2.77 11.73
C ALA A 56 -0.37 -3.75 10.59
N ASN A 57 0.04 -3.43 9.36
CA ASN A 57 -0.26 -4.26 8.19
C ASN A 57 0.78 -5.35 7.90
N ARG A 58 2.02 -5.25 8.43
CA ARG A 58 3.02 -6.35 8.40
C ARG A 58 2.60 -7.55 9.24
N GLY A 59 1.64 -7.38 10.16
CA GLY A 59 1.09 -8.44 11.01
C GLY A 59 0.25 -9.49 10.28
N GLY A 60 -0.14 -9.27 9.02
CA GLY A 60 -0.88 -10.25 8.21
C GLY A 60 -0.09 -11.51 7.81
N ALA A 61 1.19 -11.61 8.20
CA ALA A 61 2.06 -12.76 7.91
C ALA A 61 2.51 -13.51 9.17
N ARG A 62 1.61 -13.70 10.15
CA ARG A 62 1.79 -14.72 11.21
C ARG A 62 0.53 -15.57 11.31
N ARG A 63 0.46 -16.54 10.41
CA ARG A 63 -0.31 -17.79 10.57
C ARG A 63 0.34 -18.65 11.66
#